data_AF-A0A0F9V0W2-F1
#
_entry.id   AF-A0A0F9V0W2-F1
#
_cell.length_a   1.000
_cell.length_b   1.000
_cell.length_c   1.000
_cell.angle_alpha   90.00
_cell.angle_beta   90.00
_cell.angle_gamma   90.00
#
_symmetry.space_group_name_H-M   'P 1'
#
loop_
_entity.id
_entity.type
_entity.pdbx_description
1 polymer ?
#
loop_
_entity_poly.entity_id
_entity_poly.type
_entity_poly.pdbx_seq_one_letter_code
_entity_poly.pdbx_strand_id
1 'polypeptide(L)'
;MMRISQKLLNEAEPIIKRLAKSRSANGAFAYYERDDVFQEVWCMCLEALGRYDSEIGPVENYLVRHVTNRLKNLKRDKYFRPGSDPPTSGLARTRMNLVNALPLDGGDIAEQGVLLCSGKISVEPIEHSVCNETLLCIIRKLPEELRGPFEELICNNKVSIQLVDEIRQKVAEILSERESDVER
;
A
#
# COMPACT_ATOMS: atom_id res chain seq x y z
N MET A 1 -3.63 -7.13 36.38
CA MET A 1 -2.82 -8.26 35.88
C MET A 1 -3.73 -9.46 35.76
N MET A 2 -3.97 -9.98 34.55
CA MET A 2 -4.86 -11.14 34.34
C MET A 2 -4.25 -12.38 35.00
N ARG A 3 -5.03 -13.11 35.79
CA ARG A 3 -4.60 -14.39 36.39
C ARG A 3 -5.17 -15.53 35.54
N ILE A 4 -4.31 -16.19 34.78
CA ILE A 4 -4.64 -17.41 34.04
C ILE A 4 -4.39 -18.60 34.97
N SER A 5 -5.33 -19.56 35.02
CA SER A 5 -5.14 -20.78 35.80
C SER A 5 -4.03 -21.64 35.19
N GLN A 6 -3.13 -22.16 36.03
CA GLN A 6 -2.02 -23.01 35.56
C GLN A 6 -2.52 -24.26 34.82
N LYS A 7 -3.67 -24.82 35.23
CA LYS A 7 -4.28 -25.98 34.55
C LYS A 7 -4.65 -25.66 33.10
N LEU A 8 -5.30 -24.51 32.89
CA LEU A 8 -5.70 -24.04 31.56
C LEU A 8 -4.47 -23.73 30.69
N LEU A 9 -3.43 -23.14 31.29
CA LEU A 9 -2.20 -22.85 30.57
C LEU A 9 -1.52 -24.14 30.07
N ASN A 10 -1.43 -25.16 30.92
CA ASN A 10 -0.84 -26.45 30.56
C ASN A 10 -1.62 -27.15 29.42
N GLU A 11 -2.95 -27.02 29.41
CA GLU A 11 -3.80 -27.54 28.34
C GLU A 11 -3.62 -26.76 27.03
N ALA A 12 -3.55 -25.43 27.12
CA ALA A 12 -3.47 -24.55 25.96
C ALA A 12 -2.08 -24.49 25.31
N GLU A 13 -0.99 -24.61 26.08
CA GLU A 13 0.39 -24.50 25.58
C GLU A 13 0.68 -25.36 24.32
N PRO A 14 0.40 -26.68 24.29
CA PRO A 14 0.66 -27.49 23.10
C PRO A 14 -0.19 -27.07 21.89
N ILE A 15 -1.40 -26.57 22.13
CA ILE A 15 -2.31 -26.07 21.11
C ILE A 15 -1.76 -24.76 20.51
N ILE A 16 -1.35 -23.83 21.37
CA ILE A 16 -0.75 -22.55 20.97
C ILE A 16 0.50 -22.80 20.15
N LYS A 17 1.38 -23.69 20.60
CA LYS A 17 2.63 -24.01 19.88
C LYS A 17 2.38 -24.57 18.49
N ARG A 18 1.40 -25.47 18.36
CA ARG A 18 1.00 -26.04 17.06
C ARG A 18 0.40 -24.96 16.15
N LEU A 19 -0.49 -24.14 16.70
CA LEU A 19 -1.16 -23.06 15.98
C LEU A 19 -0.15 -22.00 15.50
N ALA A 20 0.75 -21.55 16.36
CA ALA A 20 1.79 -20.59 16.04
C ALA A 20 2.71 -21.09 14.92
N LYS A 21 3.19 -22.35 14.99
CA LYS A 21 3.98 -22.96 13.91
C LYS A 21 3.22 -23.04 12.59
N SER A 22 1.94 -23.44 12.64
CA SER A 22 1.11 -23.55 11.44
C SER A 22 0.87 -22.18 10.79
N ARG A 23 0.58 -21.16 11.58
CA ARG A 23 0.30 -19.81 11.09
C ARG A 23 1.55 -19.07 10.63
N SER A 24 2.69 -19.29 11.27
CA SER A 24 3.95 -18.65 10.85
C SER A 24 4.51 -19.20 9.54
N ALA A 25 4.25 -20.47 9.20
CA ALA A 25 4.77 -21.11 7.99
C ALA A 25 4.47 -20.33 6.69
N ASN A 26 3.24 -19.81 6.57
CA ASN A 26 2.78 -19.00 5.43
C ASN A 26 2.39 -17.57 5.83
N GLY A 27 2.77 -17.17 7.05
CA GLY A 27 2.28 -15.96 7.69
C GLY A 27 3.17 -14.74 7.50
N ALA A 28 4.35 -14.88 6.90
CA ALA A 28 5.25 -13.75 6.68
C ALA A 28 4.62 -12.70 5.73
N PHE A 29 4.74 -11.42 6.08
CA PHE A 29 4.26 -10.32 5.25
C PHE A 29 5.00 -9.02 5.59
N ALA A 30 5.15 -8.13 4.62
CA ALA A 30 5.89 -6.88 4.78
C ALA A 30 7.29 -7.16 5.38
N TYR A 31 7.57 -6.64 6.58
CA TYR A 31 8.80 -6.85 7.34
C TYR A 31 8.66 -7.89 8.47
N TYR A 32 7.50 -8.53 8.61
CA TYR A 32 7.31 -9.60 9.58
C TYR A 32 7.88 -10.91 9.03
N GLU A 33 8.93 -11.39 9.68
CA GLU A 33 9.50 -12.70 9.42
C GLU A 33 8.65 -13.81 10.05
N ARG A 34 9.00 -15.05 9.72
CA ARG A 34 8.34 -16.24 10.29
C ARG A 34 8.36 -16.22 11.81
N ASP A 35 9.48 -15.85 12.41
CA ASP A 35 9.65 -15.86 13.86
C ASP A 35 8.86 -14.73 14.53
N ASP A 36 8.75 -13.56 13.88
CA ASP A 36 7.89 -12.47 14.36
C ASP A 36 6.42 -12.89 14.39
N VAL A 37 5.95 -13.54 13.31
CA VAL A 37 4.57 -14.03 13.23
C VAL A 37 4.33 -15.12 14.27
N PHE A 38 5.31 -15.98 14.51
CA PHE A 38 5.22 -17.01 15.56
C PHE A 38 5.03 -16.37 16.95
N GLN A 39 5.85 -15.36 17.27
CA GLN A 39 5.76 -14.64 18.54
C GLN A 39 4.43 -13.91 18.68
N GLU A 40 3.97 -13.24 17.63
CA GLU A 40 2.70 -12.51 17.66
C GLU A 40 1.50 -13.43 17.88
N VAL A 41 1.48 -14.60 17.22
CA VAL A 41 0.43 -15.60 17.47
C VAL A 41 0.45 -16.06 18.92
N TRP A 42 1.63 -16.20 19.52
CA TRP A 42 1.77 -16.56 20.93
C TRP A 42 1.16 -15.50 21.84
N CYS A 43 1.52 -14.23 21.63
CA CYS A 43 0.97 -13.09 22.37
C CYS A 43 -0.55 -13.01 22.26
N MET A 44 -1.08 -13.12 21.04
CA MET A 44 -2.53 -13.11 20.79
C MET A 44 -3.25 -14.25 21.53
N CYS A 45 -2.67 -15.44 21.58
CA CYS A 45 -3.25 -16.56 22.31
C CYS A 45 -3.29 -16.31 23.82
N LEU A 46 -2.19 -15.82 24.41
CA LEU A 46 -2.12 -15.54 25.84
C LEU A 46 -3.09 -14.43 26.25
N GLU A 47 -3.25 -13.39 25.44
CA GLU A 47 -4.26 -12.35 25.63
C GLU A 47 -5.68 -12.91 25.60
N ALA A 48 -5.96 -13.81 24.64
CA ALA A 48 -7.27 -14.42 24.48
C ALA A 48 -7.63 -15.37 25.63
N LEU A 49 -6.65 -16.14 26.13
CA LEU A 49 -6.85 -17.07 27.24
C LEU A 49 -7.39 -16.40 28.50
N GLY A 50 -7.01 -15.14 28.76
CA GLY A 50 -7.54 -14.38 29.90
C GLY A 50 -9.05 -14.09 29.82
N ARG A 51 -9.66 -14.22 28.63
CA ARG A 51 -11.09 -14.00 28.36
C ARG A 51 -11.80 -15.27 27.89
N TYR A 52 -11.12 -16.41 27.97
CA TYR A 52 -11.69 -17.68 27.53
C TYR A 52 -12.75 -18.15 28.54
N ASP A 53 -13.88 -18.60 28.01
CA ASP A 53 -14.97 -19.19 28.76
C ASP A 53 -15.11 -20.66 28.36
N SER A 54 -14.94 -21.56 29.33
CA SER A 54 -14.99 -23.01 29.13
C SER A 54 -16.40 -23.53 28.84
N GLU A 55 -17.45 -22.78 29.17
CA GLU A 55 -18.84 -23.21 28.94
C GLU A 55 -19.23 -23.09 27.46
N ILE A 56 -18.59 -22.19 26.70
CA ILE A 56 -18.93 -21.89 25.30
C ILE A 56 -18.40 -22.97 24.35
N GLY A 57 -17.28 -23.61 24.69
CA GLY A 57 -16.71 -24.70 23.88
C GLY A 57 -15.20 -24.86 24.03
N PRO A 58 -14.57 -25.73 23.21
CA PRO A 58 -13.15 -26.08 23.35
C PRO A 58 -12.20 -24.91 23.14
N VAL A 59 -11.12 -24.86 23.93
CA VAL A 59 -10.10 -23.82 23.88
C VAL A 59 -9.44 -23.70 22.50
N GLU A 60 -9.22 -24.82 21.81
CA GLU A 60 -8.63 -24.84 20.45
C GLU A 60 -9.49 -24.05 19.46
N ASN A 61 -10.80 -24.28 19.43
CA ASN A 61 -11.71 -23.61 18.51
C ASN A 61 -11.74 -22.10 18.77
N TYR A 62 -11.76 -21.72 20.05
CA TYR A 62 -11.71 -20.33 20.47
C TYR A 62 -10.42 -19.65 20.01
N LEU A 63 -9.26 -20.26 20.29
CA LEU A 63 -7.95 -19.72 19.92
C LEU A 63 -7.77 -19.63 18.40
N VAL A 64 -8.16 -20.67 17.65
CA VAL A 64 -8.08 -20.68 16.18
C VAL A 64 -8.88 -19.52 15.59
N ARG A 65 -10.11 -19.31 16.06
CA ARG A 65 -10.95 -18.19 15.61
C ARG A 65 -10.33 -16.84 15.97
N HIS A 66 -9.88 -16.68 17.22
CA HIS A 66 -9.29 -15.44 17.71
C HIS A 66 -8.04 -15.05 16.90
N VAL A 67 -7.08 -15.96 16.79
CA VAL A 67 -5.82 -15.76 16.06
C VAL A 67 -6.06 -15.48 14.60
N THR A 68 -6.97 -16.21 13.94
CA THR A 68 -7.24 -16.00 12.50
C THR A 68 -7.74 -14.59 12.22
N ASN A 69 -8.62 -14.07 13.09
CA ASN A 69 -9.12 -12.71 12.95
C ASN A 69 -8.05 -11.66 13.28
N ARG A 70 -7.26 -11.89 14.34
CA ARG A 70 -6.20 -10.96 14.75
C ARG A 70 -5.05 -10.90 13.75
N LEU A 71 -4.65 -12.02 13.14
CA LEU A 71 -3.65 -12.04 12.08
C LEU A 71 -4.13 -11.30 10.82
N LYS A 72 -5.41 -11.45 10.45
CA LYS A 72 -5.99 -10.67 9.34
C LYS A 72 -5.93 -9.17 9.63
N ASN A 73 -6.28 -8.76 10.86
CA ASN A 73 -6.19 -7.36 11.27
C ASN A 73 -4.75 -6.87 11.28
N LEU A 74 -3.83 -7.64 11.88
CA LEU A 74 -2.40 -7.32 11.89
C LEU A 74 -1.89 -7.11 10.47
N LYS A 75 -2.21 -8.04 9.55
CA LYS A 75 -1.85 -7.88 8.14
C LYS A 75 -2.49 -6.63 7.55
N ARG A 76 -3.78 -6.37 7.75
CA ARG A 76 -4.43 -5.14 7.24
C ARG A 76 -3.78 -3.85 7.77
N ASP A 77 -3.36 -3.83 9.02
CA ASP A 77 -2.83 -2.62 9.68
C ASP A 77 -1.35 -2.39 9.39
N LYS A 78 -0.60 -3.46 9.08
CA LYS A 78 0.85 -3.44 8.92
C LYS A 78 1.33 -3.72 7.50
N TYR A 79 0.51 -4.36 6.67
CA TYR A 79 0.79 -4.55 5.25
C TYR A 79 0.46 -3.27 4.51
N PHE A 80 1.47 -2.71 3.85
CA PHE A 80 1.34 -1.56 2.97
C PHE A 80 1.78 -1.98 1.57
N ARG A 81 0.93 -1.79 0.56
CA ARG A 81 1.35 -1.86 -0.84
C ARG A 81 1.65 -0.45 -1.35
N PRO A 82 2.92 -0.15 -1.67
CA PRO A 82 3.25 1.05 -2.41
C PRO A 82 2.39 1.14 -3.69
N GLY A 83 1.68 2.24 -3.88
CA GLY A 83 0.91 2.53 -5.09
C GLY A 83 -0.56 2.09 -5.13
N SER A 84 -1.04 1.19 -4.24
CA SER A 84 -2.46 0.74 -4.26
C SER A 84 -3.31 1.21 -3.10
N ASP A 85 -2.71 1.52 -1.95
CA ASP A 85 -3.47 1.72 -0.71
C ASP A 85 -3.52 3.22 -0.34
N PRO A 86 -4.72 3.84 -0.25
CA PRO A 86 -4.83 5.16 0.35
C PRO A 86 -4.44 5.05 1.84
N PRO A 87 -3.63 5.99 2.39
CA PRO A 87 -3.13 5.88 3.75
C PRO A 87 -4.29 5.90 4.73
N THR A 88 -4.62 4.73 5.29
CA THR A 88 -5.82 4.54 6.12
C THR A 88 -5.66 5.09 7.54
N SER A 89 -4.43 5.48 7.92
CA SER A 89 -4.10 6.11 9.19
C SER A 89 -2.92 7.08 9.03
N GLY A 90 -2.79 8.06 9.93
CA GLY A 90 -1.65 8.99 9.93
C GLY A 90 -0.30 8.27 10.01
N LEU A 91 -0.23 7.16 10.75
CA LEU A 91 0.96 6.32 10.88
C LEU A 91 1.29 5.58 9.57
N ALA A 92 0.28 5.17 8.80
CA ALA A 92 0.46 4.60 7.46
C ALA A 92 1.00 5.66 6.48
N ARG A 93 0.55 6.92 6.59
CA ARG A 93 1.07 8.03 5.78
C ARG A 93 2.54 8.34 6.11
N THR A 94 2.90 8.42 7.40
CA THR A 94 4.31 8.61 7.80
C THR A 94 5.18 7.45 7.33
N ARG A 95 4.71 6.20 7.44
CA ARG A 95 5.44 5.02 6.93
C ARG A 95 5.60 5.04 5.42
N MET A 96 4.55 5.41 4.68
CA MET A 96 4.64 5.60 3.23
C MET A 96 5.71 6.64 2.88
N ASN A 97 5.75 7.77 3.58
CA ASN A 97 6.74 8.81 3.36
C ASN A 97 8.17 8.38 3.75
N LEU A 98 8.33 7.49 4.72
CA LEU A 98 9.64 6.98 5.17
C LEU A 98 10.16 5.84 4.26
N VAL A 99 9.28 4.94 3.83
CA VAL A 99 9.62 3.86 2.89
C VAL A 99 9.86 4.42 1.49
N ASN A 100 9.08 5.44 1.10
CA ASN A 100 9.25 6.19 -0.14
C ASN A 100 10.12 7.45 0.07
N ALA A 101 10.90 7.53 1.15
CA ALA A 101 11.80 8.64 1.31
C ALA A 101 12.75 8.63 0.10
N LEU A 102 12.73 9.72 -0.68
CA LEU A 102 13.69 9.89 -1.77
C LEU A 102 15.10 9.71 -1.20
N PRO A 103 16.00 9.00 -1.92
CA PRO A 103 17.40 9.02 -1.55
C PRO A 103 17.87 10.48 -1.43
N LEU A 104 18.44 10.84 -0.29
CA LEU A 104 19.01 12.19 -0.06
C LEU A 104 20.31 12.41 -0.84
N ASP A 105 20.84 11.33 -1.42
CA ASP A 105 21.91 11.33 -2.39
C ASP A 105 21.28 11.45 -3.79
N GLY A 106 21.47 12.61 -4.42
CA GLY A 106 21.02 12.89 -5.78
C GLY A 106 21.75 12.10 -6.89
N GLY A 107 22.53 11.08 -6.54
CA GLY A 107 23.41 10.34 -7.46
C GLY A 107 22.76 9.22 -8.27
N ASP A 108 21.76 8.50 -7.74
CA ASP A 108 21.31 7.23 -8.35
C ASP A 108 19.79 7.13 -8.56
N ILE A 109 19.12 8.25 -8.84
CA ILE A 109 17.69 8.26 -9.18
C ILE A 109 17.40 7.77 -10.61
N ALA A 110 18.41 7.61 -11.46
CA ALA A 110 18.21 7.27 -12.87
C ALA A 110 18.20 5.76 -13.18
N GLU A 111 18.91 4.91 -12.43
CA GLU A 111 19.13 3.53 -12.89
C GLU A 111 18.25 2.46 -12.23
N GLN A 112 17.85 2.59 -10.97
CA GLN A 112 17.18 1.50 -10.24
C GLN A 112 16.05 1.94 -9.29
N GLY A 113 15.61 3.20 -9.38
CA GLY A 113 14.43 3.68 -8.67
C GLY A 113 13.18 2.99 -9.22
N VAL A 114 12.78 1.86 -8.65
CA VAL A 114 11.53 1.18 -8.98
C VAL A 114 10.37 2.08 -8.54
N LEU A 115 9.92 2.93 -9.46
CA LEU A 115 8.60 3.54 -9.38
C LEU A 115 7.59 2.41 -9.63
N LEU A 116 7.10 1.80 -8.55
CA LEU A 116 6.06 0.77 -8.61
C LEU A 116 4.74 1.39 -9.03
N CYS A 117 4.59 1.63 -10.35
CA CYS A 117 3.37 1.73 -11.16
C CYS A 117 3.66 2.42 -12.51
N SER A 118 4.70 1.98 -13.23
CA SER A 118 4.79 2.13 -14.69
C SER A 118 5.74 1.03 -15.16
N GLY A 119 5.69 0.62 -16.43
CA GLY A 119 6.76 -0.23 -16.98
C GLY A 119 8.14 0.36 -16.70
N LYS A 120 9.22 -0.40 -16.90
CA LYS A 120 10.55 0.19 -17.01
C LYS A 120 10.49 1.22 -18.15
N ILE A 121 10.24 2.48 -17.85
CA ILE A 121 10.39 3.54 -18.82
C ILE A 121 11.82 4.01 -18.62
N SER A 122 12.73 3.38 -19.37
CA SER A 122 14.03 3.96 -19.63
C SER A 122 13.78 5.20 -20.48
N VAL A 123 13.31 6.29 -19.85
CA VAL A 123 13.19 7.58 -20.53
C VAL A 123 14.60 8.14 -20.58
N GLU A 124 15.23 8.09 -21.74
CA GLU A 124 16.49 8.81 -21.98
C GLU A 124 16.32 10.28 -21.51
N PRO A 125 17.33 10.93 -20.90
CA PRO A 125 17.19 12.28 -20.33
C PRO A 125 16.59 13.33 -21.29
N ILE A 126 16.80 13.13 -22.60
CA ILE A 126 16.25 13.96 -23.68
C ILE A 126 14.72 13.78 -23.79
N GLU A 127 14.23 12.55 -23.76
CA GLU A 127 12.80 12.24 -23.88
C GLU A 127 12.02 12.83 -22.68
N HIS A 128 12.60 12.81 -21.48
CA HIS A 128 12.00 13.41 -20.29
C HIS A 128 11.87 14.94 -20.42
N SER A 129 12.86 15.60 -21.01
CA SER A 129 12.80 17.03 -21.30
C SER A 129 11.69 17.37 -22.30
N VAL A 130 11.53 16.56 -23.34
CA VAL A 130 10.48 16.74 -24.36
C VAL A 130 9.08 16.53 -23.76
N CYS A 131 8.91 15.52 -22.89
CA CYS A 131 7.65 15.30 -22.18
C CYS A 131 7.27 16.49 -21.30
N ASN A 132 8.22 17.04 -20.54
CA ASN A 132 7.97 18.21 -19.68
C ASN A 132 7.60 19.45 -20.49
N GLU A 133 8.31 19.71 -21.59
CA GLU A 133 7.98 20.83 -22.48
C GLU A 133 6.58 20.68 -23.08
N THR A 134 6.23 19.47 -23.51
CA THR A 134 4.90 19.15 -24.05
C THR A 134 3.81 19.38 -23.01
N LEU A 135 4.04 18.94 -21.77
CA LEU A 135 3.11 19.12 -20.65
C LEU A 135 2.92 20.62 -20.32
N LEU A 136 4.00 21.41 -20.31
CA LEU A 136 3.90 22.86 -20.12
C LEU A 136 3.14 23.56 -21.25
N CYS A 137 3.31 23.12 -22.49
CA CYS A 137 2.55 23.62 -23.64
C CYS A 137 1.05 23.35 -23.45
N ILE A 138 0.71 22.13 -23.05
CA ILE A 138 -0.68 21.73 -22.76
C ILE A 138 -1.25 22.62 -21.65
N ILE A 139 -0.59 22.75 -20.50
CA ILE A 139 -1.10 23.56 -19.36
C ILE A 139 -1.34 25.01 -19.77
N ARG A 140 -0.45 25.60 -20.58
CA ARG A 140 -0.57 26.99 -21.02
C ARG A 140 -1.76 27.21 -21.94
N LYS A 141 -1.96 26.32 -22.92
CA LYS A 141 -3.02 26.44 -23.93
C LYS A 141 -4.37 25.90 -23.46
N LEU A 142 -4.41 25.10 -22.40
CA LEU A 142 -5.66 24.56 -21.88
C LEU A 142 -6.52 25.67 -21.23
N PRO A 143 -7.85 25.67 -21.45
CA PRO A 143 -8.79 26.57 -20.78
C PRO A 143 -8.71 26.48 -19.26
N GLU A 144 -8.88 27.61 -18.58
CA GLU A 144 -8.72 27.73 -17.12
C GLU A 144 -9.66 26.81 -16.34
N GLU A 145 -10.87 26.58 -16.86
CA GLU A 145 -11.88 25.68 -16.29
C GLU A 145 -11.46 24.20 -16.31
N LEU A 146 -10.62 23.80 -17.28
CA LEU A 146 -10.18 22.42 -17.48
C LEU A 146 -8.82 22.11 -16.84
N ARG A 147 -8.10 23.13 -16.36
CA ARG A 147 -6.76 22.96 -15.74
C ARG A 147 -6.82 22.14 -14.45
N GLY A 148 -7.73 22.48 -13.54
CA GLY A 148 -7.91 21.72 -12.28
C GLY A 148 -8.26 20.25 -12.54
N PRO A 149 -9.30 19.96 -13.35
CA PRO A 149 -9.63 18.59 -13.75
C PRO A 149 -8.48 17.85 -14.47
N PHE A 150 -7.68 18.55 -15.26
CA PHE A 150 -6.50 17.98 -15.93
C PHE A 150 -5.37 17.64 -14.95
N GLU A 151 -5.10 18.50 -13.96
CA GLU A 151 -4.15 18.21 -12.89
C GLU A 151 -4.60 17.00 -12.05
N GLU A 152 -5.89 16.93 -11.72
CA GLU A 152 -6.47 15.77 -11.04
C GLU A 152 -6.29 14.48 -11.86
N LEU A 153 -6.43 14.56 -13.19
CA LEU A 153 -6.23 13.43 -14.09
C LEU A 153 -4.76 12.98 -14.14
N ILE A 154 -3.79 13.91 -14.18
CA ILE A 154 -2.34 13.61 -14.14
C ILE A 154 -1.98 12.93 -12.81
N CYS A 155 -2.57 13.37 -11.71
CA CYS A 155 -2.39 12.76 -10.39
C CYS A 155 -3.13 11.42 -10.20
N ASN A 156 -3.75 10.88 -11.25
CA ASN A 156 -4.52 9.62 -11.23
C ASN A 156 -5.70 9.63 -10.25
N ASN A 157 -6.29 10.82 -10.01
CA ASN A 157 -7.50 10.98 -9.23
C ASN A 157 -8.74 10.74 -10.11
N LYS A 158 -9.89 10.50 -9.47
CA LYS A 158 -11.15 10.23 -10.19
C LYS A 158 -11.75 11.53 -10.72
N VAL A 159 -11.77 11.67 -12.04
CA VAL A 159 -12.44 12.76 -12.76
C VAL A 159 -13.68 12.22 -13.47
N SER A 160 -14.70 13.06 -13.69
CA SER A 160 -15.89 12.66 -14.44
C SER A 160 -15.55 12.30 -15.89
N ILE A 161 -16.20 11.26 -16.42
CA ILE A 161 -15.92 10.75 -17.78
C ILE A 161 -16.13 11.84 -18.84
N GLN A 162 -17.17 12.67 -18.67
CA GLN A 162 -17.48 13.78 -19.57
C GLN A 162 -16.34 14.80 -19.64
N LEU A 163 -15.78 15.18 -18.48
CA LEU A 163 -14.63 16.08 -18.42
C LEU A 163 -13.36 15.44 -18.99
N VAL A 164 -13.16 14.12 -18.78
CA VAL A 164 -12.01 13.41 -19.36
C VAL A 164 -12.06 13.43 -20.89
N ASP A 165 -13.24 13.22 -21.49
CA ASP A 165 -13.40 13.26 -22.93
C ASP A 165 -13.18 14.67 -23.50
N GLU A 166 -13.68 15.70 -22.81
CA GLU A 166 -13.46 17.10 -23.18
C GLU A 166 -11.98 17.50 -23.09
N ILE A 167 -11.29 17.12 -22.02
CA ILE A 167 -9.86 17.32 -21.84
C ILE A 167 -9.09 16.61 -22.96
N ARG A 168 -9.43 15.35 -23.29
CA ARG A 168 -8.78 14.61 -24.38
C ARG A 168 -8.93 15.30 -25.72
N GLN A 169 -10.13 15.80 -26.02
CA GLN A 169 -10.39 16.52 -27.27
C GLN A 169 -9.55 17.80 -27.36
N LYS A 170 -9.48 18.58 -26.27
CA LYS A 170 -8.71 19.83 -26.21
C LYS A 170 -7.20 19.59 -26.25
N VAL A 171 -6.71 18.56 -25.57
CA VAL A 171 -5.30 18.17 -25.63
C VAL A 171 -4.91 17.71 -27.03
N ALA A 172 -5.77 16.94 -27.72
CA ALA A 172 -5.52 16.52 -29.10
C ALA A 172 -5.44 17.71 -30.08
N GLU A 173 -6.33 18.70 -29.91
CA GLU A 173 -6.29 19.96 -30.67
C GLU A 173 -4.96 20.70 -30.46
N ILE A 174 -4.54 20.90 -29.21
CA ILE A 174 -3.28 21.56 -28.85
C ILE A 174 -2.05 20.86 -29.45
N LEU A 175 -2.04 19.52 -29.43
CA LEU A 175 -0.94 18.74 -29.98
C LEU A 175 -0.91 18.81 -31.52
N SER A 176 -2.06 18.77 -32.19
CA SER A 176 -2.15 18.92 -33.65
C SER A 176 -1.69 20.29 -34.15
N GLU A 177 -1.99 21.36 -33.40
CA GLU A 177 -1.49 22.71 -33.68
C GLU A 177 0.03 22.77 -33.57
N ARG A 178 0.60 22.13 -32.54
CA ARG A 178 2.05 22.13 -32.32
C ARG A 178 2.81 21.43 -33.44
N GLU A 179 2.28 20.31 -33.95
CA GLU A 179 2.88 19.61 -35.09
C GLU A 179 2.84 20.47 -36.37
N SER A 180 1.75 21.21 -36.57
CA SER A 180 1.56 22.12 -37.71
C SER A 180 2.54 23.32 -37.69
N ASP A 181 2.96 23.76 -36.51
CA ASP A 181 3.91 24.87 -36.33
C ASP A 181 5.38 24.44 -36.56
N VAL A 182 5.68 23.15 -36.49
CA VAL A 182 7.04 22.58 -36.69
C VAL A 182 7.32 22.30 -38.19
N GLU A 183 6.28 22.16 -39.02
CA GLU A 183 6.39 21.90 -40.46
C GLU A 183 6.43 23.18 -41.33
N ARG A 184 6.33 24.37 -40.74
CA ARG A 184 6.47 25.69 -41.41
C ARG A 184 7.86 26.29 -41.24
#